data_AF-A0A7W0RZL1-F1
#
_entry.id   AF-A0A7W0RZL1-F1
#
_cell.length_a   1.000
_cell.length_b   1.000
_cell.length_c   1.000
_cell.angle_alpha   90.00
_cell.angle_beta   90.00
_cell.angle_gamma   90.00
#
_symmetry.space_group_name_H-M   'P 1'
#
loop_
_entity.id
_entity.type
_entity.pdbx_description
1 polymer ?
#
loop_
_entity_poly.entity_id
_entity_poly.type
_entity_poly.pdbx_seq_one_letter_code
_entity_poly.pdbx_strand_id
1 'polypeptide(L)'
;MSRTPRPRRSRLLRRLGLVLAALLLVGGIAAVVLRDRVVEEAKNVARDLFADTEALPFEKSLLANSPARYPTSLDFGPDGRLYVAQQDGLIRALTIERRGPSDYAVTDAESITAIQRIPNHNDDGRPNPGLRERLVTGILLTGTRERPVLWATSSDRRVGGGPARKDLNLDTNSGMVSRLDRTGGGWQRRDLVRGLPRSEENHAPNGLALDERTNMLYVAQGS
;
A
#
# COMPACT_ATOMS: atom_id res chain seq x y z
N MET A 1 10.25 -13.52 19.99
CA MET A 1 10.80 -14.87 19.67
C MET A 1 12.21 -14.72 19.13
N SER A 2 13.23 -15.11 19.89
CA SER A 2 14.63 -15.06 19.44
C SER A 2 14.90 -16.16 18.43
N ARG A 3 15.21 -15.79 17.18
CA ARG A 3 15.67 -16.75 16.18
C ARG A 3 17.10 -17.16 16.52
N THR A 4 17.26 -18.38 17.05
CA THR A 4 18.57 -19.03 17.12
C THR A 4 19.17 -19.08 15.71
N PRO A 5 20.46 -18.76 15.51
CA PRO A 5 21.07 -18.81 14.20
C PRO A 5 21.04 -20.26 13.69
N ARG A 6 20.49 -20.50 12.49
CA ARG A 6 20.52 -21.82 11.85
C ARG A 6 21.98 -22.32 11.79
N PRO A 7 22.27 -23.60 12.10
CA PRO A 7 23.63 -24.15 12.25
C PRO A 7 24.53 -24.02 11.00
N ARG A 8 23.94 -23.69 9.84
CA ARG A 8 24.64 -23.43 8.58
C ARG A 8 25.32 -22.04 8.56
N ARG A 9 24.66 -21.00 9.10
CA ARG A 9 25.18 -19.61 9.10
C ARG A 9 26.41 -19.44 9.99
N SER A 10 26.45 -20.10 11.15
CA SER A 10 27.60 -20.04 12.07
C SER A 10 28.85 -20.70 11.51
N ARG A 11 28.70 -21.74 10.68
CA ARG A 11 29.81 -22.41 9.97
C ARG A 11 30.35 -21.55 8.82
N LEU A 12 29.49 -20.88 8.06
CA LEU A 12 29.93 -19.96 6.99
C LEU A 12 30.66 -18.73 7.55
N LEU A 13 30.18 -18.14 8.64
CA LEU A 13 30.83 -16.98 9.27
C LEU A 13 32.22 -17.33 9.83
N ARG A 14 32.40 -18.53 10.38
CA ARG A 14 33.72 -19.03 10.81
C ARG A 14 34.67 -19.22 9.63
N ARG A 15 34.18 -19.71 8.48
CA ARG A 15 34.98 -19.83 7.25
C ARG A 15 35.41 -18.45 6.72
N LEU A 16 34.51 -17.47 6.69
CA LEU A 16 34.83 -16.10 6.25
C LEU A 16 35.89 -15.44 7.16
N GLY A 17 35.81 -15.64 8.48
CA GLY A 17 36.81 -15.15 9.43
C GLY A 17 38.21 -15.75 9.22
N LEU A 18 38.29 -17.05 8.90
CA LEU A 18 39.56 -17.73 8.58
C LEU A 18 40.18 -17.23 7.26
N VAL A 19 39.34 -16.94 6.26
CA VAL A 19 39.77 -16.43 4.95
C VAL A 19 40.32 -15.00 5.04
N LEU A 20 39.70 -14.14 5.85
CA LEU A 20 40.20 -12.78 6.12
C LEU A 20 41.51 -12.76 6.90
N ALA A 21 41.73 -13.71 7.82
CA ALA A 21 42.99 -13.81 8.58
C ALA A 21 44.18 -14.21 7.69
N ALA A 22 43.97 -15.01 6.65
CA ALA A 22 45.02 -15.43 5.71
C ALA A 22 45.57 -14.29 4.83
N LEU A 23 44.81 -13.20 4.64
CA LEU A 23 45.22 -12.01 3.87
C LEU A 23 46.28 -11.16 4.57
N LEU A 24 46.45 -11.29 5.89
CA LEU A 24 47.36 -10.43 6.68
C LEU A 24 48.82 -10.93 6.72
N LEU A 25 49.17 -12.04 6.05
CA LEU A 25 50.45 -12.73 6.24
C LEU A 25 51.32 -12.97 4.98
N VAL A 26 50.94 -12.51 3.78
CA VAL A 26 51.67 -12.87 2.55
C VAL A 26 51.95 -11.66 1.63
N GLY A 27 53.22 -11.48 1.23
CA GLY A 27 53.66 -10.48 0.24
C GLY A 27 54.27 -11.10 -1.03
N GLY A 28 54.27 -10.37 -2.15
CA GLY A 28 54.83 -10.78 -3.45
C GLY A 28 53.82 -11.40 -4.43
N ILE A 29 54.27 -12.05 -5.52
CA ILE A 29 53.41 -12.69 -6.56
C ILE A 29 52.45 -13.73 -5.95
N ALA A 30 52.85 -14.39 -4.85
CA ALA A 30 52.00 -15.27 -4.06
C ALA A 30 50.78 -14.53 -3.45
N ALA A 31 50.90 -13.24 -3.15
CA ALA A 31 49.82 -12.40 -2.61
C ALA A 31 48.72 -12.11 -3.66
N VAL A 32 49.07 -12.07 -4.96
CA VAL A 32 48.08 -11.85 -6.04
C VAL A 32 47.23 -13.11 -6.23
N VAL A 33 47.87 -14.28 -6.32
CA VAL A 33 47.15 -15.57 -6.46
C VAL A 33 46.31 -15.86 -5.21
N LEU A 34 46.81 -15.52 -4.01
CA LEU A 34 46.06 -15.65 -2.77
C LEU A 34 44.88 -14.67 -2.72
N ARG A 35 45.06 -13.43 -3.18
CA ARG A 35 43.98 -12.42 -3.28
C ARG A 35 42.86 -12.89 -4.19
N ASP A 36 43.15 -13.42 -5.37
CA ASP A 36 42.12 -13.88 -6.30
C ASP A 36 41.34 -15.07 -5.75
N ARG A 37 42.02 -16.02 -5.09
CA ARG A 37 41.36 -17.14 -4.40
C ARG A 37 40.48 -16.68 -3.25
N VAL A 38 40.92 -15.67 -2.48
CA VAL A 38 40.13 -15.10 -1.39
C VAL A 38 38.92 -14.34 -1.91
N VAL A 39 39.07 -13.59 -3.00
CA VAL A 39 37.96 -12.88 -3.64
C VAL A 39 36.93 -13.88 -4.18
N GLU A 40 37.36 -14.97 -4.81
CA GLU A 40 36.43 -16.02 -5.28
C GLU A 40 35.76 -16.76 -4.11
N GLU A 41 36.49 -17.07 -3.04
CA GLU A 41 35.89 -17.70 -1.85
C GLU A 41 34.90 -16.75 -1.16
N ALA A 42 35.20 -15.45 -1.08
CA ALA A 42 34.27 -14.44 -0.54
C ALA A 42 33.01 -14.30 -1.40
N LYS A 43 33.14 -14.35 -2.74
CA LYS A 43 31.99 -14.40 -3.66
C LYS A 43 31.16 -15.66 -3.46
N ASN A 44 31.79 -16.81 -3.24
CA ASN A 44 31.09 -18.08 -3.03
C ASN A 44 30.39 -18.11 -1.67
N VAL A 45 31.02 -17.61 -0.60
CA VAL A 45 30.38 -17.45 0.71
C VAL A 45 29.25 -16.44 0.66
N ALA A 46 29.41 -15.31 -0.05
CA ALA A 46 28.33 -14.35 -0.26
C ALA A 46 27.18 -14.99 -1.05
N ARG A 47 27.48 -15.68 -2.15
CA ARG A 47 26.49 -16.46 -2.91
C ARG A 47 25.77 -17.42 -1.97
N ASP A 48 26.44 -18.27 -1.20
CA ASP A 48 25.78 -19.23 -0.31
C ASP A 48 25.01 -18.59 0.86
N LEU A 49 25.44 -17.41 1.33
CA LEU A 49 24.70 -16.63 2.34
C LEU A 49 23.43 -15.98 1.78
N PHE A 50 23.44 -15.65 0.48
CA PHE A 50 22.35 -14.98 -0.23
C PHE A 50 21.61 -15.90 -1.22
N ALA A 51 22.02 -17.17 -1.36
CA ALA A 51 21.47 -18.17 -2.27
C ALA A 51 20.30 -18.95 -1.67
N ASP A 52 19.88 -18.62 -0.44
CA ASP A 52 18.51 -18.89 -0.01
C ASP A 52 17.55 -17.93 -0.74
N THR A 53 17.55 -18.00 -2.07
CA THR A 53 16.39 -17.61 -2.88
C THR A 53 15.42 -18.79 -2.83
N GLU A 54 14.97 -19.18 -1.64
CA GLU A 54 13.70 -19.91 -1.56
C GLU A 54 12.70 -18.99 -2.25
N ALA A 55 12.19 -19.41 -3.40
CA ALA A 55 11.12 -18.71 -4.08
C ALA A 55 10.04 -18.47 -3.03
N LEU A 56 9.76 -17.20 -2.71
CA LEU A 56 8.70 -16.87 -1.77
C LEU A 56 7.41 -17.44 -2.38
N PRO A 57 6.80 -18.47 -1.77
CA PRO A 57 5.62 -19.08 -2.37
C PRO A 57 4.49 -18.05 -2.29
N PHE A 58 3.97 -17.67 -3.45
CA PHE A 58 2.75 -16.87 -3.52
C PHE A 58 1.58 -17.82 -3.49
N GLU A 59 0.87 -17.82 -2.36
CA GLU A 59 -0.36 -18.56 -2.19
C GLU A 59 -1.55 -17.60 -2.22
N LYS A 60 -2.64 -18.05 -2.84
CA LYS A 60 -3.90 -17.31 -2.87
C LYS A 60 -4.83 -17.90 -1.81
N SER A 61 -5.44 -17.04 -1.03
CA SER A 61 -6.53 -17.41 -0.14
C SER A 61 -7.64 -16.37 -0.12
N LEU A 62 -8.79 -16.79 0.40
CA LEU A 62 -9.87 -15.86 0.72
C LEU A 62 -9.58 -15.22 2.08
N LEU A 63 -9.91 -13.94 2.22
CA LEU A 63 -10.02 -13.31 3.53
C LEU A 63 -11.39 -13.68 4.11
N ALA A 64 -11.41 -14.64 5.03
CA ALA A 64 -12.64 -15.12 5.63
C ALA A 64 -13.38 -13.99 6.37
N ASN A 65 -14.72 -14.03 6.32
CA ASN A 65 -15.61 -13.05 6.95
C ASN A 65 -15.47 -11.60 6.46
N SER A 66 -14.77 -11.35 5.34
CA SER A 66 -14.62 -9.98 4.83
C SER A 66 -15.98 -9.37 4.44
N PRO A 67 -16.37 -8.21 5.00
CA PRO A 67 -17.59 -7.50 4.63
C PRO A 67 -17.40 -6.56 3.42
N ALA A 68 -16.18 -6.48 2.87
CA ALA A 68 -15.86 -5.59 1.76
C ALA A 68 -16.57 -6.03 0.46
N ARG A 69 -17.17 -5.08 -0.24
CA ARG A 69 -17.82 -5.30 -1.53
C ARG A 69 -17.23 -4.35 -2.57
N TYR A 70 -16.95 -4.89 -3.76
CA TYR A 70 -16.35 -4.13 -4.87
C TYR A 70 -15.13 -3.29 -4.43
N PRO A 71 -14.10 -3.93 -3.84
CA PRO A 71 -12.92 -3.21 -3.38
C PRO A 71 -12.17 -2.58 -4.55
N THR A 72 -11.68 -1.36 -4.34
CA THR A 72 -10.95 -0.59 -5.37
C THR A 72 -9.51 -0.29 -4.94
N SER A 73 -9.26 -0.18 -3.65
CA SER A 73 -7.94 0.10 -3.09
C SER A 73 -7.85 -0.45 -1.66
N LEU A 74 -6.64 -0.75 -1.21
CA LEU A 74 -6.37 -1.20 0.15
C LEU A 74 -5.01 -0.68 0.61
N ASP A 75 -4.86 -0.51 1.91
CA ASP A 75 -3.59 -0.21 2.56
C ASP A 75 -3.64 -0.60 4.04
N PHE A 76 -2.49 -0.93 4.63
CA PHE A 76 -2.38 -1.26 6.05
C PHE A 76 -2.14 0.01 6.86
N GLY A 77 -2.96 0.22 7.89
CA GLY A 77 -2.78 1.33 8.82
C GLY A 77 -1.61 1.10 9.79
N PRO A 78 -1.05 2.18 10.35
CA PRO A 78 -0.09 2.08 11.46
C PRO A 78 -0.71 1.48 12.73
N ASP A 79 -2.05 1.38 12.78
CA ASP A 79 -2.79 0.68 13.83
C ASP A 79 -2.88 -0.84 13.65
N GLY A 80 -2.33 -1.37 12.54
CA GLY A 80 -2.32 -2.78 12.21
C GLY A 80 -3.60 -3.30 11.54
N ARG A 81 -4.58 -2.42 11.28
CA ARG A 81 -5.81 -2.78 10.55
C ARG A 81 -5.60 -2.69 9.04
N LEU A 82 -6.31 -3.53 8.28
CA LEU A 82 -6.40 -3.40 6.83
C LEU A 82 -7.53 -2.44 6.48
N TYR A 83 -7.22 -1.36 5.78
CA TYR A 83 -8.22 -0.43 5.26
C TYR A 83 -8.55 -0.84 3.82
N VAL A 84 -9.83 -0.97 3.51
CA VAL A 84 -10.32 -1.36 2.19
C VAL A 84 -11.34 -0.33 1.72
N ALA A 85 -11.00 0.38 0.66
CA ALA A 85 -11.93 1.26 -0.03
C ALA A 85 -12.84 0.44 -0.96
N GLN A 86 -14.12 0.79 -0.97
CA GLN A 86 -15.10 0.25 -1.89
C GLN A 86 -15.44 1.29 -2.96
N GLN A 87 -15.92 0.81 -4.11
CA GLN A 87 -16.31 1.65 -5.23
C GLN A 87 -17.39 2.70 -4.88
N ASP A 88 -18.23 2.43 -3.88
CA ASP A 88 -19.30 3.32 -3.41
C ASP A 88 -18.84 4.41 -2.42
N GLY A 89 -17.54 4.45 -2.14
CA GLY A 89 -16.91 5.43 -1.26
C GLY A 89 -16.99 5.08 0.22
N LEU A 90 -17.56 3.92 0.57
CA LEU A 90 -17.40 3.33 1.89
C LEU A 90 -15.98 2.81 2.05
N ILE A 91 -15.35 3.11 3.18
CA ILE A 91 -14.05 2.55 3.55
C ILE A 91 -14.24 1.68 4.77
N ARG A 92 -13.71 0.47 4.76
CA ARG A 92 -13.76 -0.45 5.89
C ARG A 92 -12.38 -0.58 6.54
N ALA A 93 -12.29 -0.38 7.86
CA ALA A 93 -11.09 -0.70 8.61
C ALA A 93 -11.29 -2.07 9.29
N LEU A 94 -10.51 -3.05 8.88
CA LEU A 94 -10.67 -4.46 9.23
C LEU A 94 -9.57 -4.89 10.21
N THR A 95 -9.97 -5.49 11.33
CA THR A 95 -9.04 -6.23 12.18
C THR A 95 -8.90 -7.63 11.61
N ILE A 96 -7.67 -8.01 11.25
CA ILE A 96 -7.37 -9.30 10.63
C ILE A 96 -6.58 -10.18 11.60
N GLU A 97 -7.08 -11.40 11.79
CA GLU A 97 -6.38 -12.48 12.48
C GLU A 97 -5.74 -13.42 11.46
N ARG A 98 -4.48 -13.80 11.69
CA ARG A 98 -3.81 -14.87 10.94
C ARG A 98 -3.91 -16.18 11.72
N ARG A 99 -4.61 -17.16 11.17
CA ARG A 99 -4.88 -18.47 11.80
C ARG A 99 -3.90 -19.56 11.37
N GLY A 100 -3.22 -19.37 10.23
CA GLY A 100 -2.26 -20.31 9.69
C GLY A 100 -1.55 -19.79 8.44
N PRO A 101 -0.73 -20.61 7.77
CA PRO A 101 -0.27 -20.34 6.42
C PRO A 101 -1.45 -20.06 5.50
N SER A 102 -1.45 -18.89 4.87
CA SER A 102 -2.50 -18.45 3.95
C SER A 102 -3.93 -18.48 4.52
N ASP A 103 -4.11 -18.51 5.84
CA ASP A 103 -5.42 -18.49 6.49
C ASP A 103 -5.58 -17.23 7.32
N TYR A 104 -6.48 -16.36 6.87
CA TYR A 104 -6.75 -15.05 7.44
C TYR A 104 -8.25 -14.82 7.56
N ALA A 105 -8.67 -14.20 8.65
CA ALA A 105 -10.07 -13.86 8.87
C ALA A 105 -10.23 -12.46 9.46
N VAL A 106 -11.30 -11.78 9.05
CA VAL A 106 -11.75 -10.57 9.71
C VAL A 106 -12.42 -10.94 11.04
N THR A 107 -11.98 -10.32 12.12
CA THR A 107 -12.55 -10.48 13.46
C THR A 107 -13.34 -9.26 13.92
N ASP A 108 -13.08 -8.09 13.33
CA ASP A 108 -13.83 -6.86 13.58
C ASP A 108 -13.76 -5.93 12.35
N ALA A 109 -14.78 -5.10 12.16
CA ALA A 109 -14.88 -4.19 11.02
C ALA A 109 -15.57 -2.86 11.38
N GLU A 110 -14.86 -1.76 11.16
CA GLU A 110 -15.41 -0.40 11.24
C GLU A 110 -15.85 0.10 9.86
N SER A 111 -16.96 0.85 9.80
CA SER A 111 -17.42 1.52 8.57
C SER A 111 -17.13 3.02 8.62
N ILE A 112 -16.33 3.52 7.67
CA ILE A 112 -15.93 4.93 7.54
C ILE A 112 -16.65 5.53 6.33
N THR A 113 -17.65 6.36 6.60
CA THR A 113 -18.56 6.92 5.56
C THR A 113 -18.24 8.37 5.20
N ALA A 114 -17.19 8.95 5.76
CA ALA A 114 -16.91 10.38 5.61
C ALA A 114 -16.62 10.79 4.15
N ILE A 115 -16.03 9.91 3.34
CA ILE A 115 -15.86 10.13 1.90
C ILE A 115 -17.17 9.90 1.16
N GLN A 116 -17.85 8.77 1.38
CA GLN A 116 -19.15 8.46 0.78
C GLN A 116 -20.16 9.62 0.89
N ARG A 117 -20.16 10.34 2.02
CA ARG A 117 -21.09 11.45 2.30
C ARG A 117 -20.67 12.81 1.71
N ILE A 118 -19.63 12.89 0.90
CA ILE A 118 -19.31 14.13 0.16
C ILE A 118 -20.47 14.44 -0.80
N PRO A 119 -21.06 15.66 -0.78
CA PRO A 119 -22.11 16.05 -1.72
C PRO A 119 -21.60 16.05 -3.17
N ASN A 120 -22.43 15.54 -4.08
CA ASN A 120 -22.16 15.59 -5.52
C ASN A 120 -22.84 16.79 -6.19
N HIS A 121 -22.34 17.16 -7.36
CA HIS A 121 -22.86 18.20 -8.24
C HIS A 121 -23.01 17.65 -9.65
N ASN A 122 -23.77 18.34 -10.51
CA ASN A 122 -23.72 18.14 -11.95
C ASN A 122 -22.64 19.02 -12.58
N ASP A 123 -22.38 18.82 -13.87
CA ASP A 123 -21.30 19.52 -14.58
C ASP A 123 -21.52 21.04 -14.65
N ASP A 124 -22.78 21.49 -14.58
CA ASP A 124 -23.16 22.90 -14.45
C ASP A 124 -22.98 23.48 -13.03
N GLY A 125 -22.42 22.69 -12.10
CA GLY A 125 -22.19 23.06 -10.70
C GLY A 125 -23.42 22.98 -9.81
N ARG A 126 -24.61 22.60 -10.33
CA ARG A 126 -25.81 22.47 -9.50
C ARG A 126 -25.68 21.26 -8.55
N PRO A 127 -26.06 21.38 -7.26
CA PRO A 127 -26.04 20.25 -6.33
C PRO A 127 -26.91 19.08 -6.80
N ASN A 128 -26.41 17.87 -6.59
CA ASN A 128 -27.13 16.61 -6.82
C ASN A 128 -27.26 15.80 -5.52
N PRO A 129 -28.16 16.19 -4.59
CA PRO A 129 -28.29 15.56 -3.28
C PRO A 129 -28.88 14.13 -3.33
N GLY A 130 -29.44 13.73 -4.48
CA GLY A 130 -29.94 12.37 -4.70
C GLY A 130 -28.80 11.34 -4.80
N LEU A 131 -27.61 11.77 -5.24
CA LEU A 131 -26.43 10.92 -5.34
C LEU A 131 -25.60 11.00 -4.06
N ARG A 132 -25.71 9.96 -3.22
CA ARG A 132 -25.14 9.92 -1.85
C ARG A 132 -23.83 9.17 -1.74
N GLU A 133 -23.21 8.85 -2.87
CA GLU A 133 -22.05 7.98 -2.95
C GLU A 133 -20.97 8.63 -3.82
N ARG A 134 -19.72 8.21 -3.60
CA ARG A 134 -18.55 8.73 -4.30
C ARG A 134 -17.76 7.57 -4.87
N LEU A 135 -17.21 7.73 -6.06
CA LEU A 135 -16.21 6.78 -6.56
C LEU A 135 -14.91 7.00 -5.79
N VAL A 136 -14.42 5.97 -5.10
CA VAL A 136 -13.09 5.97 -4.46
C VAL A 136 -12.22 4.93 -5.15
N THR A 137 -11.00 5.33 -5.48
CA THR A 137 -10.05 4.57 -6.32
C THR A 137 -8.66 4.50 -5.71
N GLY A 138 -8.32 5.39 -4.77
CA GLY A 138 -7.06 5.33 -4.04
C GLY A 138 -7.22 5.72 -2.58
N ILE A 139 -6.52 4.99 -1.71
CA ILE A 139 -6.30 5.36 -0.31
C ILE A 139 -4.82 5.23 0.05
N LEU A 140 -4.42 5.94 1.11
CA LEU A 140 -3.10 5.84 1.74
C LEU A 140 -3.26 6.05 3.24
N LEU A 141 -2.66 5.18 4.05
CA LEU A 141 -2.63 5.29 5.51
C LEU A 141 -1.27 5.82 5.98
N THR A 142 -1.32 6.75 6.94
CA THR A 142 -0.15 7.40 7.54
C THR A 142 -0.42 7.66 9.03
N GLY A 143 0.47 8.39 9.70
CA GLY A 143 0.29 8.80 11.10
C GLY A 143 0.82 7.76 12.08
N THR A 144 0.11 7.55 13.17
CA THR A 144 0.55 6.66 14.27
C THR A 144 -0.51 5.62 14.59
N ARG A 145 -0.15 4.61 15.39
CA ARG A 145 -1.08 3.57 15.84
C ARG A 145 -2.31 4.15 16.57
N GLU A 146 -2.10 5.15 17.42
CA GLU A 146 -3.16 5.77 18.21
C GLU A 146 -3.93 6.84 17.41
N ARG A 147 -3.27 7.43 16.40
CA ARG A 147 -3.83 8.48 15.53
C ARG A 147 -3.52 8.17 14.06
N PRO A 148 -4.18 7.16 13.47
CA PRO A 148 -4.06 6.90 12.05
C PRO A 148 -4.66 8.06 11.25
N VAL A 149 -4.06 8.33 10.11
CA VAL A 149 -4.49 9.34 9.15
C VAL A 149 -4.75 8.64 7.82
N LEU A 150 -5.96 8.81 7.29
CA LEU A 150 -6.41 8.21 6.04
C LEU A 150 -6.50 9.29 4.97
N TRP A 151 -5.79 9.11 3.88
CA TRP A 151 -5.91 9.91 2.67
C TRP A 151 -6.75 9.14 1.66
N ALA A 152 -7.62 9.83 0.93
CA ALA A 152 -8.45 9.22 -0.09
C ALA A 152 -8.60 10.13 -1.31
N THR A 153 -8.51 9.54 -2.49
CA THR A 153 -9.00 10.15 -3.73
C THR A 153 -10.45 9.77 -3.97
N SER A 154 -11.25 10.72 -4.44
CA SER A 154 -12.64 10.45 -4.80
C SER A 154 -13.14 11.30 -5.96
N SER A 155 -14.21 10.84 -6.62
CA SER A 155 -14.92 11.59 -7.67
C SER A 155 -16.42 11.27 -7.67
N ASP A 156 -17.20 11.88 -8.56
CA ASP A 156 -18.60 11.54 -8.78
C ASP A 156 -18.72 10.05 -9.14
N ARG A 157 -19.68 9.35 -8.51
CA ARG A 157 -19.86 7.91 -8.69
C ARG A 157 -20.38 7.52 -10.08
N ARG A 158 -21.06 8.42 -10.78
CA ARG A 158 -21.66 8.13 -12.08
C ARG A 158 -20.58 7.74 -13.09
N VAL A 159 -20.93 6.80 -13.95
CA VAL A 159 -20.10 6.32 -15.05
C VAL A 159 -20.90 6.50 -16.33
N GLY A 160 -20.58 7.56 -17.06
CA GLY A 160 -21.12 7.88 -18.38
C GLY A 160 -20.23 7.31 -19.50
N GLY A 161 -20.32 7.89 -20.69
CA GLY A 161 -19.44 7.57 -21.81
C GLY A 161 -19.46 6.09 -22.21
N GLY A 162 -18.26 5.53 -22.43
CA GLY A 162 -18.04 4.16 -22.87
C GLY A 162 -18.67 3.85 -24.24
N PRO A 163 -18.85 2.55 -24.57
CA PRO A 163 -19.46 2.14 -25.83
C PRO A 163 -20.88 2.69 -26.04
N ALA A 164 -21.59 2.98 -24.95
CA ALA A 164 -22.94 3.54 -24.96
C ALA A 164 -22.97 5.07 -25.20
N ARG A 165 -21.82 5.76 -25.10
CA ARG A 165 -21.65 7.21 -25.30
C ARG A 165 -22.67 8.05 -24.51
N LYS A 166 -23.00 7.61 -23.30
CA LYS A 166 -24.06 8.22 -22.49
C LYS A 166 -23.53 9.40 -21.70
N ASP A 167 -23.93 10.60 -22.10
CA ASP A 167 -23.76 11.81 -21.29
C ASP A 167 -24.70 11.72 -20.07
N LEU A 168 -24.12 11.85 -18.87
CA LEU A 168 -24.84 11.81 -17.58
C LEU A 168 -24.88 13.17 -16.89
N ASN A 169 -24.34 14.21 -17.55
CA ASN A 169 -24.12 15.54 -17.00
C ASN A 169 -23.49 15.45 -15.60
N LEU A 170 -22.52 14.54 -15.44
CA LEU A 170 -21.81 14.36 -14.19
C LEU A 170 -20.72 15.40 -14.07
N ASP A 171 -20.36 15.77 -12.85
CA ASP A 171 -19.33 16.77 -12.61
C ASP A 171 -17.95 16.25 -13.05
N THR A 172 -17.48 16.72 -14.20
CA THR A 172 -16.18 16.39 -14.79
C THR A 172 -15.01 17.00 -14.02
N ASN A 173 -15.28 17.85 -13.03
CA ASN A 173 -14.30 18.43 -12.11
C ASN A 173 -14.47 17.86 -10.68
N SER A 174 -15.19 16.75 -10.53
CA SER A 174 -15.55 16.19 -9.23
C SER A 174 -14.39 15.54 -8.46
N GLY A 175 -13.20 15.47 -9.04
CA GLY A 175 -12.03 14.85 -8.42
C GLY A 175 -11.57 15.60 -7.17
N MET A 176 -11.29 14.84 -6.10
CA MET A 176 -10.92 15.38 -4.80
C MET A 176 -9.82 14.55 -4.13
N VAL A 177 -8.97 15.22 -3.34
CA VAL A 177 -8.08 14.59 -2.36
C VAL A 177 -8.54 15.01 -0.97
N SER A 178 -8.89 14.03 -0.15
CA SER A 178 -9.40 14.23 1.21
C SER A 178 -8.48 13.57 2.24
N ARG A 179 -8.34 14.20 3.39
CA ARG A 179 -7.59 13.70 4.55
C ARG A 179 -8.53 13.52 5.73
N LEU A 180 -8.52 12.35 6.33
CA LEU A 180 -9.36 11.97 7.47
C LEU A 180 -8.45 11.73 8.67
N ASP A 181 -8.61 12.53 9.73
CA ASP A 181 -7.98 12.28 11.03
C ASP A 181 -8.84 11.38 11.89
N ARG A 182 -8.24 10.36 12.50
CA ARG A 182 -8.88 9.67 13.60
C ARG A 182 -8.95 10.58 14.83
N THR A 183 -10.15 10.72 15.38
CA THR A 183 -10.45 11.46 16.61
C THR A 183 -11.25 10.57 17.56
N GLY A 184 -11.43 11.01 18.82
CA GLY A 184 -12.22 10.25 19.81
C GLY A 184 -13.68 10.00 19.42
N GLY A 185 -14.23 10.78 18.48
CA GLY A 185 -15.61 10.65 17.98
C GLY A 185 -15.74 10.02 16.59
N GLY A 186 -14.66 9.49 16.01
CA GLY A 186 -14.66 8.92 14.65
C GLY A 186 -13.64 9.58 13.74
N TRP A 187 -14.01 9.83 12.48
CA TRP A 187 -13.11 10.38 11.46
C TRP A 187 -13.49 11.81 11.08
N GLN A 188 -12.57 12.75 11.29
CA GLN A 188 -12.74 14.13 10.87
C GLN A 188 -12.14 14.33 9.47
N ARG A 189 -12.99 14.59 8.48
CA ARG A 189 -12.58 14.84 7.08
C ARG A 189 -12.16 16.29 6.86
N ARG A 190 -11.11 16.50 6.08
CA ARG A 190 -10.73 17.77 5.43
C ARG A 190 -10.49 17.53 3.95
N ASP A 191 -11.12 18.35 3.12
CA ASP A 191 -10.99 18.28 1.66
C ASP A 191 -9.85 19.22 1.24
N LEU A 192 -8.72 18.67 0.83
CA LEU A 192 -7.47 19.43 0.61
C LEU A 192 -7.34 19.93 -0.83
N VAL A 193 -7.72 19.08 -1.79
CA VAL A 193 -7.76 19.42 -3.22
C VAL A 193 -9.16 19.09 -3.74
N ARG A 194 -9.70 19.98 -4.55
CA ARG A 194 -11.03 19.90 -5.17
C ARG A 194 -10.93 20.40 -6.60
N GLY A 195 -11.82 19.96 -7.48
CA GLY A 195 -11.80 20.42 -8.87
C GLY A 195 -10.81 19.66 -9.75
N LEU A 196 -10.34 18.48 -9.34
CA LEU A 196 -9.47 17.68 -10.23
C LEU A 196 -10.32 17.13 -11.38
N PRO A 197 -9.80 17.16 -12.61
CA PRO A 197 -10.55 16.71 -13.77
C PRO A 197 -10.81 15.19 -13.70
N ARG A 198 -11.84 14.75 -14.40
CA ARG A 198 -12.16 13.35 -14.65
C ARG A 198 -12.87 13.21 -16.00
N SER A 199 -12.68 12.12 -16.73
CA SER A 199 -13.51 11.79 -17.92
C SER A 199 -14.93 11.47 -17.49
N GLU A 200 -15.96 11.56 -18.34
CA GLU A 200 -17.30 11.04 -17.98
C GLU A 200 -17.34 9.53 -17.71
N GLU A 201 -16.42 8.74 -18.24
CA GLU A 201 -16.48 7.28 -18.11
C GLU A 201 -16.11 6.83 -16.68
N ASN A 202 -14.84 6.54 -16.41
CA ASN A 202 -14.40 6.11 -15.07
C ASN A 202 -12.94 6.47 -14.75
N HIS A 203 -12.31 7.32 -15.55
CA HIS A 203 -10.96 7.80 -15.32
C HIS A 203 -10.98 9.05 -14.42
N ALA A 204 -10.31 8.96 -13.27
CA ALA A 204 -10.40 9.92 -12.17
C ALA A 204 -9.09 9.92 -11.35
N PRO A 205 -8.93 10.80 -10.33
CA PRO A 205 -7.84 10.67 -9.36
C PRO A 205 -7.80 9.25 -8.76
N ASN A 206 -6.61 8.71 -8.53
CA ASN A 206 -6.41 7.30 -8.20
C ASN A 206 -5.38 7.16 -7.05
N GLY A 207 -4.43 6.22 -7.13
CA GLY A 207 -3.45 5.94 -6.08
C GLY A 207 -2.71 7.17 -5.53
N LEU A 208 -2.31 7.06 -4.27
CA LEU A 208 -1.61 8.08 -3.50
C LEU A 208 -0.29 7.52 -2.98
N ALA A 209 0.76 8.33 -2.93
CA ALA A 209 2.02 7.97 -2.27
C ALA A 209 2.60 9.20 -1.55
N LEU A 210 3.12 9.03 -0.34
CA LEU A 210 3.72 10.11 0.43
C LEU A 210 5.24 9.89 0.54
N ASP A 211 6.04 10.87 0.09
CA ASP A 211 7.42 10.99 0.53
C ASP A 211 7.42 11.75 1.86
N GLU A 212 7.60 11.02 2.97
CA GLU A 212 7.62 11.58 4.32
C GLU A 212 8.85 12.47 4.58
N ARG A 213 9.96 12.25 3.87
CA ARG A 213 11.20 13.04 4.04
C ARG A 213 11.03 14.44 3.45
N THR A 214 10.32 14.57 2.33
CA THR A 214 10.05 15.86 1.70
C THR A 214 8.64 16.39 1.98
N ASN A 215 7.82 15.63 2.71
CA ASN A 215 6.41 15.93 2.96
C ASN A 215 5.62 16.20 1.66
N MET A 216 5.81 15.35 0.65
CA MET A 216 5.21 15.50 -0.68
C MET A 216 4.26 14.34 -0.98
N LEU A 217 2.99 14.67 -1.19
CA LEU A 217 1.96 13.71 -1.59
C LEU A 217 1.84 13.67 -3.11
N TYR A 218 2.14 12.51 -3.69
CA TYR A 218 1.94 12.21 -5.10
C TYR A 218 0.54 11.64 -5.30
N VAL A 219 -0.14 12.10 -6.35
CA VAL A 219 -1.49 11.67 -6.73
C VAL A 219 -1.44 11.18 -8.17
N ALA A 220 -1.80 9.91 -8.40
CA ALA A 220 -2.00 9.41 -9.74
C ALA A 220 -3.31 9.95 -10.31
N GLN A 221 -3.28 10.50 -11.52
CA GLN A 221 -4.44 11.12 -12.15
C GLN A 221 -4.77 10.42 -13.46
N GLY A 222 -5.95 9.81 -13.54
CA GLY A 222 -6.51 9.30 -14.78
C GLY A 222 -7.20 10.42 -15.58
N SER A 223 -7.06 10.37 -16.91
CA SER A 223 -7.74 11.27 -17.86
C SER A 223 -8.94 10.59 -18.48
#